data_AF-A0A2X2K258-F1
#
_entry.id   AF-A0A2X2K258-F1
#
_cell.length_a   1.000
_cell.length_b   1.000
_cell.length_c   1.000
_cell.angle_alpha   90.00
_cell.angle_beta   90.00
_cell.angle_gamma   90.00
#
_symmetry.space_group_name_H-M   'P 1'
#
loop_
_entity.id
_entity.type
_entity.pdbx_description
1 polymer ?
#
loop_
_entity_poly.entity_id
_entity_poly.type
_entity_poly.pdbx_seq_one_letter_code
_entity_poly.pdbx_strand_id
1 'polypeptide(L)' 'MSQVKVVDKLDDQATAYEHGDIVIEHADGEKCERCWNYSEDLGAVDELTHLCPRCQQVVKSLV' A
#
# COMPACT_ATOMS: atom_id res chain seq x y z
N MET A 1 -4.06 -0.69 2.54
CA MET A 1 -4.66 -2.03 2.54
C MET A 1 -3.56 -2.96 3.00
N SER A 2 -3.80 -3.78 4.01
CA SER A 2 -2.85 -4.84 4.34
C SER A 2 -2.78 -5.82 3.17
N GLN A 3 -1.56 -6.24 2.83
CA GLN A 3 -1.30 -7.22 1.78
C GLN A 3 -0.62 -8.42 2.44
N VAL A 4 -0.93 -9.64 1.97
CA VAL A 4 -0.31 -10.87 2.46
C VAL A 4 0.13 -11.68 1.25
N LYS A 5 1.39 -12.11 1.28
CA LYS A 5 1.98 -12.99 0.27
C LYS A 5 2.41 -14.29 0.95
N VAL A 6 1.86 -15.41 0.50
CA VAL A 6 2.26 -16.75 0.98
C VAL A 6 3.42 -17.22 0.13
N VAL A 7 4.48 -17.70 0.78
CA VAL A 7 5.69 -18.23 0.15
C VAL A 7 6.12 -19.52 0.84
N ASP A 8 6.81 -20.40 0.11
CA ASP A 8 7.27 -21.69 0.65
C ASP A 8 8.43 -21.56 1.65
N LYS A 9 9.21 -20.46 1.53
CA LYS A 9 10.37 -20.20 2.38
C LYS A 9 10.55 -18.69 2.56
N LEU A 10 10.80 -18.29 3.81
CA LEU A 10 11.17 -16.92 4.17
C LEU A 10 12.70 -16.80 4.40
N ASP A 11 13.18 -15.56 4.38
CA ASP A 11 14.59 -15.24 4.67
C ASP A 11 14.87 -15.23 6.18
N ASP A 12 16.13 -14.95 6.54
CA ASP A 12 16.60 -15.01 7.93
C ASP A 12 15.99 -13.91 8.83
N GLN A 13 15.19 -12.99 8.27
CA GLN A 13 14.52 -11.91 9.00
C GLN A 13 13.11 -12.28 9.50
N ALA A 14 12.63 -13.48 9.17
CA ALA A 14 11.32 -13.94 9.60
C ALA A 14 11.27 -14.24 11.11
N THR A 15 10.14 -13.90 11.72
CA THR A 15 9.85 -14.28 13.11
C THR A 15 9.08 -15.60 13.11
N ALA A 16 9.54 -16.58 13.89
CA ALA A 16 8.90 -17.88 14.00
C ALA A 16 7.74 -17.88 15.01
N TYR A 17 6.62 -18.51 14.64
CA TYR A 17 5.43 -18.72 15.48
C TYR A 17 5.00 -20.18 15.45
N GLU A 18 4.03 -20.55 16.31
CA GLU A 18 3.54 -21.94 16.44
C GLU A 18 3.05 -22.54 15.11
N HIS A 19 2.52 -21.71 14.21
CA HIS A 19 1.85 -22.15 12.99
C HIS A 19 2.50 -21.64 11.70
N GLY A 20 3.68 -21.03 11.78
CA GLY A 20 4.41 -20.54 10.62
C GLY A 20 5.30 -19.36 10.94
N ASP A 21 6.11 -19.00 9.96
CA ASP A 21 7.03 -17.89 10.03
C ASP A 21 6.40 -16.66 9.35
N ILE A 22 6.59 -15.48 9.93
CA ILE A 22 6.05 -14.23 9.40
C ILE A 22 7.18 -13.21 9.27
N VAL A 23 7.27 -12.58 8.10
CA VAL A 23 8.07 -11.37 7.87
C VAL A 23 7.12 -10.18 7.69
N ILE A 24 7.49 -9.03 8.23
CA ILE A 24 6.73 -7.78 8.09
C ILE A 24 7.60 -6.77 7.35
N GLU A 25 7.06 -6.24 6.26
CA GLU A 25 7.71 -5.23 5.43
C GLU A 25 6.84 -3.98 5.33
N HIS A 26 7.46 -2.85 5.04
CA HIS A 26 6.72 -1.64 4.69
C HIS A 26 5.97 -1.84 3.38
N ALA A 27 4.76 -1.29 3.29
CA ALA A 27 3.98 -1.34 2.05
C ALA A 27 4.68 -0.54 0.94
N ASP A 28 4.65 -1.06 -0.28
CA ASP A 28 5.18 -0.39 -1.46
C ASP A 28 4.43 0.91 -1.80
N GLY A 29 5.13 1.80 -2.50
CA GLY A 29 4.60 3.08 -2.95
C GLY A 29 4.54 4.14 -1.84
N GLU A 30 3.66 5.12 -2.02
CA GLU A 30 3.58 6.31 -1.17
C GLU A 30 2.19 6.44 -0.54
N LYS A 31 2.15 7.02 0.66
CA LYS A 31 0.91 7.24 1.42
C LYS A 31 0.07 8.34 0.76
N CYS A 32 -1.13 7.99 0.30
CA CYS A 32 -2.14 8.97 -0.10
C CYS A 32 -2.59 9.82 1.11
N GLU A 33 -2.51 11.15 1.01
CA GLU A 33 -2.82 12.04 2.14
C GLU A 33 -4.32 12.06 2.51
N ARG A 34 -5.21 11.74 1.57
CA ARG A 34 -6.66 11.75 1.80
C ARG A 34 -7.21 10.48 2.44
N CYS A 35 -6.77 9.31 1.98
CA CYS A 35 -7.32 8.03 2.48
C CYS A 35 -6.30 7.14 3.19
N TRP A 36 -5.05 7.60 3.32
CA TRP A 36 -3.96 6.92 4.00
C TRP A 36 -3.64 5.51 3.49
N ASN A 37 -4.09 5.21 2.27
CA ASN A 37 -3.69 4.00 1.56
C ASN A 37 -2.36 4.26 0.85
N TYR A 38 -1.46 3.28 0.91
CA TYR A 38 -0.25 3.28 0.10
C TYR A 38 -0.59 2.88 -1.34
N SER A 39 0.01 3.57 -2.30
CA SER A 39 -0.24 3.41 -3.73
C SER A 39 1.05 3.73 -4.47
N GLU A 40 1.38 2.90 -5.46
CA GLU A 40 2.47 3.22 -6.41
C GLU A 40 2.01 4.24 -7.47
N ASP A 41 0.69 4.36 -7.66
CA ASP A 41 0.08 5.23 -8.68
C ASP A 41 -0.38 6.61 -8.15
N LEU A 42 0.27 7.18 -7.13
CA LEU A 42 -0.06 8.56 -6.73
C LEU A 42 0.11 9.51 -7.92
N GLY A 43 -0.82 10.44 -8.10
CA GLY A 43 -0.71 11.42 -9.19
C GLY A 43 -1.08 10.94 -10.60
N ALA A 44 -1.44 9.66 -10.79
CA ALA A 44 -1.57 9.09 -12.14
C ALA A 44 -2.69 9.69 -13.02
N VAL A 45 -3.68 10.39 -12.45
CA VAL A 45 -4.86 10.90 -13.18
C VAL A 45 -4.92 12.43 -13.23
N ASP A 46 -4.12 13.16 -12.44
CA ASP A 46 -4.20 14.63 -12.36
C ASP A 46 -3.06 15.31 -11.59
N GLU A 47 -3.08 16.65 -11.56
CA GLU A 47 -2.18 17.51 -10.77
C GLU A 47 -2.22 17.29 -9.26
N LEU A 48 -3.22 16.57 -8.72
CA LEU A 48 -3.30 16.19 -7.32
C LEU A 48 -2.32 15.05 -6.99
N THR A 49 -1.01 15.30 -7.13
CA THR A 49 0.08 14.31 -7.11
C THR A 49 0.23 13.54 -5.80
N HIS A 50 -0.29 14.06 -4.69
CA HIS A 50 -0.26 13.43 -3.36
C HIS A 50 -1.47 12.52 -3.09
N LEU A 51 -2.36 12.35 -4.08
CA LEU A 51 -3.57 11.55 -3.98
C LEU A 51 -3.53 10.33 -4.90
N CYS A 52 -4.06 9.21 -4.41
CA CYS A 52 -4.23 8.01 -5.22
C CYS A 52 -5.37 8.18 -6.25
N PRO A 53 -5.41 7.38 -7.33
CA PRO A 53 -6.36 7.56 -8.43
C PRO A 53 -7.83 7.61 -7.97
N ARG A 54 -8.19 6.77 -6.98
CA ARG A 54 -9.53 6.75 -6.36
C ARG A 54 -9.87 8.09 -5.69
N CYS A 55 -8.92 8.68 -4.97
CA CYS A 55 -9.13 9.95 -4.29
C CYS A 55 -9.19 11.11 -5.28
N GLN A 56 -8.35 11.09 -6.32
CA GLN A 56 -8.39 12.09 -7.39
C GLN A 56 -9.76 12.14 -8.07
N GLN A 57 -10.33 10.98 -8.44
CA GLN A 57 -11.66 10.90 -9.06
C GLN A 57 -12.76 11.49 -8.16
N VAL A 58 -12.73 11.19 -6.86
CA VAL A 58 -13.72 11.74 -5.90
C VAL A 58 -13.55 13.25 -5.76
N VAL A 59 -12.33 13.75 -5.60
CA VAL A 59 -12.09 15.19 -5.47
C VAL A 59 -12.53 15.92 -6.74
N LYS A 60 -12.19 15.42 -7.93
CA LYS A 60 -12.64 15.97 -9.22
C LYS A 60 -14.17 16.11 -9.33
N SER A 61 -14.94 15.20 -8.73
CA SER A 61 -16.41 15.25 -8.77
C SER A 61 -17.05 16.29 -7.84
N LEU A 62 -16.26 16.91 -6.95
CA LEU A 62 -16.71 17.88 -5.96
C LEU A 62 -16.32 19.33 -6.31
N VAL A 63 -15.63 19.52 -7.43
CA VAL A 63 -15.18 20.83 -7.93
C VAL A 63 -15.97 21.21 -9.18
#